data_AF-A0A1Y1BCN2-F1
#
_entry.id   AF-A0A1Y1BCN2-F1
#
_cell.length_a   1.000
_cell.length_b   1.000
_cell.length_c   1.000
_cell.angle_alpha   90.00
_cell.angle_beta   90.00
_cell.angle_gamma   90.00
#
_symmetry.space_group_name_H-M   'P 1'
#
loop_
_entity.id
_entity.type
_entity.pdbx_description
1 polymer ?
#
loop_
_entity_poly.entity_id
_entity_poly.type
_entity_poly.pdbx_seq_one_letter_code
_entity_poly.pdbx_strand_id
1 'polypeptide(L)'
;MYQRAREEWDERLGSIVKQAHNWKMCAFFSMFVAAIAVGSTGYIGAQSKIEPYVIGVKNGEEVWAWPAFKSCRPHNWKRSKVNDLERFVEDIRSVYLDVEVEDKAVRRAYARLVPPTCANANLTGVQRREPV
;
A
#
# COMPACT_ATOMS: atom_id res chain seq x y z
N MET A 1 -21.42 -70.70 -27.07
CA MET A 1 -22.43 -69.91 -26.34
C MET A 1 -21.89 -69.37 -25.00
N TYR A 2 -21.17 -70.15 -24.20
CA TYR A 2 -20.70 -69.71 -22.86
C TYR A 2 -19.66 -68.57 -22.87
N GLN A 3 -18.78 -68.50 -23.88
CA GLN A 3 -17.73 -67.47 -23.92
C GLN A 3 -18.28 -66.06 -24.17
N ARG A 4 -19.29 -65.91 -25.03
CA ARG A 4 -19.96 -64.62 -25.29
C ARG A 4 -20.62 -64.02 -24.04
N ALA A 5 -21.22 -64.86 -23.20
CA ALA A 5 -21.84 -64.42 -21.95
C ALA A 5 -20.81 -63.90 -20.93
N ARG A 6 -19.57 -64.42 -20.97
CA ARG A 6 -18.47 -63.96 -20.12
C ARG A 6 -17.89 -62.63 -20.61
N GLU A 7 -17.79 -62.46 -21.92
CA GLU A 7 -17.33 -61.21 -22.55
C GLU A 7 -18.27 -60.04 -22.24
N GLU A 8 -19.59 -60.22 -22.35
CA GLU A 8 -20.57 -59.17 -22.01
C GLU A 8 -20.51 -58.74 -20.53
N TRP A 9 -20.21 -59.69 -19.63
CA TRP A 9 -20.10 -59.43 -18.20
C TRP A 9 -18.86 -58.57 -17.89
N ASP A 10 -17.72 -58.90 -18.48
CA ASP A 10 -16.47 -58.17 -18.30
C ASP A 10 -16.53 -56.75 -18.90
N GLU A 11 -17.25 -56.56 -20.02
CA GLU A 11 -17.47 -55.25 -20.63
C GLU A 11 -18.28 -54.31 -19.73
N ARG A 12 -19.37 -54.81 -19.12
CA ARG A 12 -20.21 -54.01 -18.22
C ARG A 12 -19.45 -53.60 -16.96
N LEU A 13 -18.79 -54.55 -16.29
CA LEU A 13 -17.99 -54.24 -15.10
C LEU A 13 -16.82 -53.30 -15.42
N GLY A 14 -16.15 -53.52 -16.54
CA GLY A 14 -15.08 -52.65 -17.01
C GLY A 14 -15.54 -51.21 -17.27
N SER A 15 -16.74 -51.03 -17.83
CA SER A 15 -17.32 -49.71 -18.10
C SER A 15 -17.62 -48.92 -16.82
N ILE A 16 -18.19 -49.57 -15.80
CA ILE A 16 -18.56 -48.94 -14.52
C ILE A 16 -17.32 -48.50 -13.74
N VAL A 17 -16.28 -49.34 -13.72
CA VAL A 17 -15.01 -49.04 -13.04
C VAL A 17 -14.30 -47.86 -13.72
N LYS A 18 -14.26 -47.84 -15.06
CA LYS A 18 -13.70 -46.72 -15.83
C LYS A 18 -14.47 -45.42 -15.62
N GLN A 19 -15.80 -45.47 -15.59
CA GLN A 19 -16.63 -44.30 -15.34
C GLN A 19 -16.41 -43.76 -13.93
N ALA A 20 -16.35 -44.61 -12.91
CA ALA A 20 -16.07 -44.21 -11.54
C ALA A 20 -14.67 -43.57 -11.41
N HIS A 21 -13.67 -44.09 -12.12
CA HIS A 21 -12.32 -43.50 -12.13
C HIS A 21 -12.30 -42.12 -12.81
N ASN A 22 -12.96 -41.98 -13.96
CA ASN A 22 -13.07 -40.71 -14.68
C ASN A 22 -13.78 -39.64 -13.85
N TRP A 23 -14.84 -40.00 -13.13
CA TRP A 23 -15.55 -39.07 -12.25
C TRP A 23 -14.67 -38.56 -11.10
N LYS A 24 -13.85 -39.44 -10.50
CA LYS A 24 -12.88 -39.02 -9.48
C LYS A 24 -11.85 -38.04 -10.07
N MET A 25 -11.34 -38.32 -11.27
CA MET A 25 -10.41 -37.41 -11.94
C MET A 25 -11.07 -36.04 -12.22
N CYS A 26 -12.29 -36.01 -12.76
CA CYS A 26 -13.02 -34.76 -12.98
C CYS A 26 -13.23 -33.97 -11.68
N ALA A 27 -13.56 -34.65 -10.59
CA ALA A 27 -13.71 -34.01 -9.28
C ALA A 27 -12.39 -33.35 -8.82
N PHE A 28 -11.27 -34.06 -8.89
CA PHE A 28 -9.96 -33.51 -8.53
C PHE A 28 -9.54 -32.34 -9.44
N PHE A 29 -9.76 -32.45 -10.74
CA PHE A 29 -9.49 -31.35 -11.68
C PHE A 29 -10.31 -30.11 -11.34
N SER A 30 -11.61 -30.26 -11.04
CA SER A 30 -12.46 -29.14 -10.66
C SER A 30 -12.00 -28.46 -9.36
N MET A 31 -11.57 -29.25 -8.37
CA MET A 31 -11.06 -28.75 -7.11
C MET A 31 -9.73 -28.01 -7.29
N PHE A 32 -8.84 -28.51 -8.15
CA PHE A 32 -7.56 -27.87 -8.48
C PHE A 32 -7.76 -26.51 -9.17
N VAL A 33 -8.67 -26.44 -10.15
CA VAL A 33 -9.02 -25.17 -10.82
C VAL A 33 -9.59 -24.16 -9.83
N ALA A 34 -10.49 -24.59 -8.94
CA ALA A 34 -11.05 -23.73 -7.90
C ALA A 34 -9.97 -23.20 -6.93
N ALA A 35 -9.02 -24.05 -6.52
CA ALA A 35 -7.92 -23.65 -5.65
C ALA A 35 -7.02 -22.59 -6.31
N ILE A 36 -6.71 -22.72 -7.61
CA ILE A 36 -5.93 -21.73 -8.35
C ILE A 36 -6.69 -20.40 -8.48
N ALA A 37 -7.99 -20.44 -8.77
CA ALA A 37 -8.80 -19.24 -8.91
C ALA A 37 -8.87 -18.44 -7.60
N VAL A 38 -9.13 -19.11 -6.48
CA VAL A 38 -9.17 -18.48 -5.15
C VAL A 38 -7.78 -18.02 -4.73
N GLY A 39 -6.75 -18.85 -4.92
CA GLY A 39 -5.37 -18.52 -4.57
C GLY A 39 -4.82 -17.32 -5.33
N SER A 40 -5.08 -17.24 -6.64
CA SER A 40 -4.68 -16.09 -7.47
C SER A 40 -5.42 -14.81 -7.06
N THR A 41 -6.72 -14.89 -6.77
CA THR A 41 -7.49 -13.73 -6.28
C THR A 41 -6.95 -13.23 -4.96
N GLY A 42 -6.64 -14.12 -4.02
CA GLY A 42 -5.99 -13.76 -2.75
C GLY A 42 -4.61 -13.13 -2.95
N TYR A 43 -3.81 -13.67 -3.86
CA TYR A 43 -2.48 -13.14 -4.19
C TYR A 43 -2.55 -11.73 -4.79
N ILE A 44 -3.49 -11.51 -5.72
CA ILE A 44 -3.72 -10.19 -6.32
C ILE A 44 -4.23 -9.21 -5.26
N GLY A 45 -5.19 -9.61 -4.43
CA GLY A 45 -5.73 -8.77 -3.35
C GLY A 45 -4.70 -8.41 -2.27
N ALA A 46 -3.71 -9.26 -2.02
CA ALA A 46 -2.64 -8.99 -1.07
C ALA A 46 -1.62 -7.95 -1.55
N GLN A 47 -1.62 -7.58 -2.84
CA GLN A 47 -0.76 -6.52 -3.35
C GLN A 47 -1.33 -5.14 -2.99
N SER A 48 -0.79 -4.51 -1.95
CA SER A 48 -1.16 -3.13 -1.58
C SER A 48 -0.67 -2.13 -2.63
N LYS A 49 -1.60 -1.62 -3.45
CA LYS A 49 -1.33 -0.57 -4.44
C LYS A 49 -1.71 0.79 -3.88
N ILE A 50 -0.89 1.32 -2.97
CA ILE A 50 -1.00 2.70 -2.50
C ILE A 50 -0.36 3.59 -3.57
N GLU A 51 -1.17 4.33 -4.32
CA GLU A 51 -0.71 5.39 -5.21
C GLU A 51 -0.68 6.71 -4.41
N PRO A 52 0.50 7.22 -3.99
CA PRO A 52 0.57 8.49 -3.30
C PRO A 52 0.32 9.64 -4.29
N TYR A 53 -0.69 10.46 -4.02
CA TYR A 53 -0.96 11.70 -4.75
C TYR A 53 -0.29 12.85 -3.99
N VAL A 54 0.65 13.54 -4.66
CA VAL A 54 1.26 14.76 -4.13
C VAL A 54 0.61 15.93 -4.85
N ILE A 55 -0.09 16.77 -4.10
CA ILE A 55 -0.56 18.07 -4.58
C ILE A 55 0.55 19.10 -4.38
N GLY A 56 0.97 19.75 -5.46
CA GLY A 56 1.94 20.85 -5.39
C GLY A 56 1.20 22.12 -5.02
N VAL A 57 1.36 22.61 -3.80
CA VAL A 57 0.83 23.93 -3.40
C VAL A 57 1.90 24.97 -3.71
N LYS A 58 1.61 25.87 -4.65
CA LYS A 58 2.45 27.06 -4.89
C LYS A 58 1.68 28.27 -4.38
N ASN A 59 2.21 28.94 -3.37
CA ASN A 59 1.68 30.20 -2.82
C ASN A 59 0.22 30.17 -2.33
N GLY A 60 -0.29 29.02 -1.90
CA GLY A 60 -1.66 28.89 -1.36
C GLY A 60 -2.75 28.62 -2.40
N GLU A 61 -2.43 28.57 -3.69
CA GLU A 61 -3.33 28.03 -4.72
C GLU A 61 -2.94 26.60 -5.08
N GLU A 62 -3.96 25.73 -5.20
CA GLU A 62 -3.81 24.35 -5.64
C GLU A 62 -3.41 24.33 -7.12
N VAL A 63 -2.13 24.14 -7.40
CA VAL A 63 -1.65 24.00 -8.79
C VAL A 63 -1.77 22.52 -9.17
N TRP A 64 -2.37 22.29 -10.34
CA TRP A 64 -2.64 20.96 -10.92
C TRP A 64 -1.49 19.96 -10.71
N ALA A 65 -1.84 18.84 -10.09
CA ALA A 65 -0.92 17.76 -9.75
C ALA A 65 -0.29 17.13 -11.01
N TRP A 66 1.04 17.05 -11.04
CA TRP A 66 1.75 16.32 -12.09
C TRP A 66 1.67 14.80 -11.83
N PRO A 67 1.48 13.96 -12.85
CA PRO A 67 1.55 12.49 -12.74
C PRO A 67 2.99 11.98 -12.56
N ALA A 68 3.88 12.79 -11.98
CA ALA A 68 5.32 12.54 -11.93
C ALA A 68 5.75 11.50 -10.88
N PHE A 69 4.84 11.03 -10.01
CA PHE A 69 5.19 10.07 -8.96
C PHE A 69 5.05 8.60 -9.34
N LYS A 70 4.60 8.24 -10.56
CA LYS A 70 4.68 6.84 -11.03
C LYS A 70 6.12 6.30 -11.03
N SER A 71 7.12 7.16 -11.03
CA SER A 71 8.55 6.82 -11.09
C SER A 71 9.26 6.89 -9.73
N CYS A 72 8.60 7.31 -8.66
CA CYS A 72 9.21 7.34 -7.33
C CYS A 72 9.26 5.92 -6.76
N ARG A 73 10.36 5.24 -7.11
CA ARG A 73 10.76 3.94 -6.60
C ARG A 73 10.57 3.88 -5.08
N PRO A 74 10.11 2.76 -4.50
CA PRO A 74 9.96 2.61 -3.05
C PRO A 74 11.27 2.78 -2.25
N HIS A 75 12.41 3.00 -2.89
CA HIS A 75 13.65 3.36 -2.19
C HIS A 75 13.69 4.84 -1.75
N ASN A 76 12.90 5.72 -2.38
CA ASN A 76 13.01 7.17 -2.18
C ASN A 76 12.17 7.69 -1.00
N TRP A 77 11.18 6.92 -0.50
CA TRP A 77 10.34 7.38 0.63
C TRP A 77 11.16 7.62 1.90
N LYS A 78 12.18 6.78 2.14
CA LYS A 78 13.09 6.94 3.28
C LYS A 78 13.85 8.25 3.17
N ARG A 79 14.35 8.57 1.96
CA ARG A 79 15.11 9.80 1.72
C ARG A 79 14.25 11.05 1.90
N SER A 80 13.02 11.04 1.39
CA SER A 80 12.09 12.15 1.57
C SER A 80 11.76 12.38 3.05
N LYS A 81 11.44 11.33 3.81
CA LYS A 81 11.19 11.46 5.26
C LYS A 81 12.40 11.97 6.04
N VAL A 82 13.61 11.52 5.67
CA VAL A 82 14.85 12.02 6.30
C VAL A 82 15.05 13.51 6.00
N ASN A 83 14.88 13.94 4.74
CA ASN A 83 15.00 15.35 4.37
C ASN A 83 13.92 16.23 5.05
N ASP A 84 12.69 15.75 5.14
CA ASP A 84 11.61 16.50 5.80
C ASP A 84 11.86 16.64 7.31
N LEU A 85 12.39 15.58 7.95
CA LEU A 85 12.78 15.61 9.36
C LEU A 85 13.99 16.51 9.60
N GLU A 86 15.00 16.46 8.72
CA GLU A 86 16.19 17.30 8.77
C GLU A 86 15.80 18.79 8.75
N ARG A 87 14.94 19.19 7.80
CA ARG A 87 14.43 20.56 7.70
C ARG A 87 13.61 20.99 8.91
N PHE A 88 12.83 20.07 9.49
CA PHE A 88 12.07 20.37 10.71
C PHE A 88 12.98 20.62 11.92
N VAL A 89 14.02 19.80 12.09
CA VAL A 89 15.00 19.97 13.18
C VAL A 89 15.79 21.26 12.98
N GLU A 90 16.17 21.58 11.75
CA GLU A 90 16.84 22.82 11.41
C GLU A 90 15.98 24.05 11.74
N ASP A 91 14.71 24.07 11.31
CA ASP A 91 13.77 25.18 11.58
C ASP A 91 13.51 25.41 13.09
N ILE A 92 13.59 24.38 13.95
CA ILE A 92 13.37 24.52 15.41
C ILE A 92 14.65 24.85 16.19
N ARG A 93 15.82 24.42 15.71
CA ARG A 93 17.09 24.61 16.42
C ARG A 93 17.87 25.84 15.98
N SER A 94 17.54 26.40 14.82
CA SER A 94 18.13 27.65 14.35
C SER A 94 17.52 28.83 15.08
N VAL A 95 18.37 29.79 15.44
CA VAL A 95 17.97 31.10 15.96
C VAL A 95 18.47 32.12 14.95
N TYR A 96 17.55 32.91 14.41
CA TYR A 96 17.85 33.93 13.41
C TYR A 96 17.90 35.30 14.08
N LEU A 97 18.74 36.21 13.56
CA LEU A 97 18.81 37.60 14.03
C LEU A 97 17.70 38.48 13.43
N ASP A 98 17.11 38.03 12.32
CA ASP A 98 16.02 38.71 11.62
C ASP A 98 14.68 38.10 12.03
N VAL A 99 13.82 38.93 12.60
CA VAL A 99 12.48 38.57 13.09
C VAL A 99 11.60 37.98 11.98
N GLU A 100 11.74 38.45 10.74
CA GLU A 100 10.91 37.96 9.64
C GLU A 100 11.32 36.53 9.22
N VAL A 101 12.61 36.23 9.27
CA VAL A 101 13.14 34.89 8.95
C VAL A 101 12.77 33.90 10.06
N GLU A 102 12.83 34.35 11.31
CA GLU A 102 12.44 33.55 12.47
C GLU A 102 10.96 33.18 12.44
N ASP A 103 10.05 34.15 12.23
CA ASP A 103 8.60 33.86 12.12
C ASP A 103 8.31 32.87 10.98
N LYS A 104 8.99 33.01 9.85
CA LYS A 104 8.86 32.07 8.72
C LYS A 104 9.32 30.66 9.10
N ALA A 105 10.43 30.52 9.83
CA ALA A 105 10.92 29.21 10.28
C ALA A 105 9.94 28.55 11.24
N VAL A 106 9.42 29.31 12.21
CA VAL A 106 8.43 28.84 13.19
C VAL A 106 7.15 28.41 12.48
N ARG A 107 6.62 29.22 11.54
CA ARG A 107 5.44 28.86 10.74
C ARG A 107 5.63 27.59 9.92
N ARG A 108 6.82 27.38 9.33
CA ARG A 108 7.14 26.13 8.61
C ARG A 108 7.15 24.93 9.55
N ALA A 109 7.68 25.08 10.77
CA ALA A 109 7.64 24.02 11.78
C ALA A 109 6.19 23.69 12.18
N TYR A 110 5.35 24.71 12.40
CA TYR A 110 3.93 24.53 12.69
C TYR A 110 3.17 23.79 11.58
N ALA A 111 3.42 24.12 10.31
CA ALA A 111 2.75 23.48 9.19
C ALA A 111 3.04 21.97 9.08
N ARG A 112 4.15 21.48 9.64
CA ARG A 112 4.52 20.06 9.66
C ARG A 112 3.93 19.29 10.84
N LEU A 113 3.39 19.99 11.84
CA LEU A 113 2.81 19.37 13.02
C LEU A 113 1.29 19.19 12.87
N VAL A 114 0.78 18.09 13.41
CA VAL A 114 -0.67 17.82 13.43
C VAL A 114 -1.34 18.68 14.50
N PRO A 115 -2.36 19.51 14.17
CA PRO A 115 -3.13 20.26 15.16
C PRO A 115 -4.23 19.39 15.81
N PRO A 116 -4.54 19.54 17.12
CA PRO A 116 -3.73 20.03 18.24
C PRO A 116 -3.02 18.89 19.01
N THR A 117 -1.71 19.01 19.22
CA THR A 117 -0.89 18.08 20.01
C THR A 117 -0.05 18.82 21.05
N CYS A 118 0.48 18.12 22.06
CA CYS A 118 1.38 18.72 23.07
C CYS A 118 2.64 19.35 22.47
N ALA A 119 3.08 18.88 21.29
CA ALA A 119 4.19 19.48 20.54
C ALA A 119 3.90 20.93 20.11
N ASN A 120 2.68 21.22 19.67
CA ASN A 120 2.27 22.58 19.30
C ASN A 120 2.26 23.52 20.51
N ALA A 121 1.83 23.01 21.68
CA ALA A 121 1.81 23.78 22.91
C ALA A 121 3.21 24.24 23.35
N ASN A 122 4.22 23.37 23.20
CA ASN A 122 5.61 23.70 23.52
C ASN A 122 6.16 24.82 22.61
N LEU A 123 5.90 24.75 21.29
CA LEU A 123 6.31 25.81 20.36
C LEU A 123 5.61 27.14 20.65
N THR A 124 4.31 27.11 21.02
CA THR A 124 3.59 28.35 21.36
C THR A 124 4.14 28.98 22.63
N GLY A 125 4.67 28.16 23.54
CA GLY A 125 5.28 28.63 24.78
C GLY A 125 6.62 29.33 24.58
N VAL A 126 7.38 28.96 23.54
CA VAL A 126 8.65 29.61 23.17
C VAL A 126 8.37 31.01 22.61
N GLN A 127 7.43 31.13 21.68
CA GLN A 127 7.14 32.43 21.04
C GLN A 127 6.50 33.46 21.99
N ARG A 128 5.85 33.02 23.07
CA ARG A 128 5.33 33.92 24.11
C ARG A 128 6.44 34.53 25.00
N ARG A 129 7.64 33.96 25.02
CA ARG A 129 8.74 34.38 25.92
C ARG A 129 9.59 35.52 25.37
N GLU A 130 9.44 35.89 24.10
CA GLU A 130 10.11 37.02 23.46
C GLU A 130 9.18 38.25 23.51
N PRO A 131 9.26 39.13 24.52
CA PRO A 131 8.58 40.42 24.46
C PRO A 131 9.34 41.33 23.48
N VAL A 132 8.58 41.96 22.59
CA VAL A 132 9.02 43.07 21.73
C VAL A 132 9.73 44.15 22.54
#